data_AF-A0A8X7N4F7-F1
#
_entry.id   AF-A0A8X7N4F7-F1
#
_cell.length_a   1.000
_cell.length_b   1.000
_cell.length_c   1.000
_cell.angle_alpha   90.00
_cell.angle_beta   90.00
_cell.angle_gamma   90.00
#
_symmetry.space_group_name_H-M   'P 1'
#
loop_
_entity.id
_entity.type
_entity.pdbx_description
1 polymer ?
#
loop_
_entity_poly.entity_id
_entity_poly.type
_entity_poly.pdbx_seq_one_letter_code
_entity_poly.pdbx_strand_id
1 'polypeptide(L)'
;MEQTQRLEAVSIFAQRLASDDPNLVLAEFLAEDAGIQSTLASQIVSRLSTLSDAADFDSLSRLCRALLGNLRALDVVVNHVGCKRLLDPVSIFLRDERQAEEADDVSILASHLFFAQALVQRQQSLKTKESPTPIPMLEEYLRVRSLSYQLNQLNENERDLIGRWVTALFDSEGISDELSRDSPPRTMLKLAPTLFSQSIAACATGIVDLDTLRGALTYFLQDLLSYTLPGPIIWLLRQLTHYPPPSPESPTNLGSSHAFGAEAKMRWCLYLDILAMLLLADTCPESVIVVTAPALRALFSPQIRLRAVREGKQGELTALCSRIVAVLTGQHR
;
A
#
# COMPACT_ATOMS: atom_id res chain seq x y z
N MET A 1 39.52 -16.05 -20.21
CA MET A 1 39.29 -16.86 -18.99
C MET A 1 38.29 -16.16 -18.07
N GLU A 2 38.51 -14.89 -17.73
CA GLU A 2 37.60 -14.09 -16.88
C GLU A 2 36.19 -13.90 -17.46
N GLN A 3 36.06 -13.70 -18.78
CA GLN A 3 34.75 -13.52 -19.44
C GLN A 3 33.91 -14.81 -19.49
N THR A 4 34.56 -15.97 -19.63
CA THR A 4 33.91 -17.29 -19.63
C THR A 4 33.35 -17.62 -18.24
N GLN A 5 34.13 -17.34 -17.19
CA GLN A 5 33.70 -17.51 -15.80
C GLN A 5 32.53 -16.58 -15.45
N ARG A 6 32.52 -15.33 -15.96
CA ARG A 6 31.38 -14.42 -15.78
C ARG A 6 30.11 -14.92 -16.47
N LEU A 7 30.22 -15.45 -17.69
CA LEU A 7 29.07 -16.04 -18.41
C LEU A 7 28.49 -17.26 -17.67
N GLU A 8 29.36 -18.11 -17.13
CA GLU A 8 28.96 -19.26 -16.33
C GLU A 8 28.22 -18.84 -15.04
N ALA A 9 28.75 -17.86 -14.30
CA ALA A 9 28.10 -17.32 -13.10
C ALA A 9 26.71 -16.73 -13.40
N VAL A 10 26.57 -15.99 -14.51
CA VAL A 10 25.28 -15.44 -14.96
C VAL A 10 24.28 -16.54 -15.29
N SER A 11 24.73 -17.61 -15.95
CA SER A 11 23.89 -18.77 -16.27
C SER A 11 23.42 -19.50 -15.01
N ILE A 12 24.31 -19.72 -14.05
CA ILE A 12 23.99 -20.35 -12.76
C ILE A 12 22.97 -19.50 -12.01
N PHE A 13 23.18 -18.18 -11.94
CA PHE A 13 22.23 -17.28 -11.30
C PHE A 13 20.84 -17.33 -11.95
N ALA A 14 20.77 -17.31 -13.29
CA ALA A 14 19.49 -17.38 -14.00
C ALA A 14 18.74 -18.69 -13.73
N GLN A 15 19.47 -19.81 -13.67
CA GLN A 15 18.90 -21.11 -13.32
C GLN A 15 18.35 -21.11 -11.89
N ARG A 16 19.14 -20.60 -10.93
CA ARG A 16 18.74 -20.54 -9.52
C ARG A 16 17.59 -19.58 -9.28
N LEU A 17 17.53 -18.45 -9.98
CA LEU A 17 16.38 -17.54 -9.94
C LEU A 17 15.08 -18.22 -10.44
N ALA A 18 15.20 -19.27 -11.26
CA ALA A 18 14.05 -20.03 -11.74
C ALA A 18 13.64 -21.18 -10.81
N SER A 19 14.58 -21.79 -10.06
CA SER A 19 14.34 -22.98 -9.25
C SER A 19 14.32 -22.76 -7.73
N ASP A 20 15.10 -21.81 -7.23
CA ASP A 20 15.36 -21.61 -5.80
C ASP A 20 14.42 -20.54 -5.21
N ASP A 21 14.46 -20.37 -3.89
CA ASP A 21 13.77 -19.26 -3.23
C ASP A 21 14.36 -17.92 -3.70
N PRO A 22 13.55 -17.03 -4.31
CA PRO A 22 14.02 -15.73 -4.79
C PRO A 22 14.67 -14.87 -3.69
N ASN A 23 14.28 -15.02 -2.42
CA ASN A 23 14.89 -14.24 -1.33
C ASN A 23 16.36 -14.60 -1.12
N LEU A 24 16.71 -15.89 -1.19
CA LEU A 24 18.08 -16.36 -1.07
C LEU A 24 18.93 -15.87 -2.24
N VAL A 25 18.38 -15.99 -3.46
CA VAL A 25 19.06 -15.55 -4.68
C VAL A 25 19.30 -14.03 -4.68
N LEU A 26 18.35 -13.24 -4.17
CA LEU A 26 18.51 -11.79 -4.04
C LEU A 26 19.53 -11.38 -2.97
N ALA A 27 19.68 -12.17 -1.90
CA ALA A 27 20.71 -11.92 -0.89
C ALA A 27 22.12 -12.16 -1.46
N GLU A 28 22.29 -13.21 -2.25
CA GLU A 28 23.55 -13.49 -2.97
C GLU A 28 23.85 -12.40 -4.00
N PHE A 29 22.85 -11.97 -4.78
CA PHE A 29 22.98 -10.85 -5.70
C PHE A 29 23.55 -9.58 -5.04
N LEU A 30 23.16 -9.29 -3.80
CA LEU A 30 23.67 -8.14 -3.05
C LEU A 30 25.14 -8.29 -2.60
N ALA A 31 25.64 -9.51 -2.49
CA ALA A 31 27.03 -9.79 -2.11
C ALA A 31 28.01 -9.70 -3.30
N GLU A 32 27.49 -9.71 -4.53
CA GLU A 32 28.29 -9.64 -5.75
C GLU A 32 28.85 -8.24 -6.06
N ASP A 33 29.89 -8.20 -6.89
CA ASP A 33 30.48 -6.94 -7.37
C ASP A 33 29.54 -6.15 -8.28
N ALA A 34 29.62 -4.81 -8.24
CA ALA A 34 28.77 -3.90 -9.02
C ALA A 34 28.77 -4.18 -10.54
N GLY A 35 29.91 -4.63 -11.09
CA GLY A 35 30.01 -4.99 -12.51
C GLY A 35 29.20 -6.23 -12.88
N ILE A 36 29.11 -7.20 -11.97
CA ILE A 36 28.32 -8.43 -12.13
C ILE A 36 26.85 -8.12 -11.86
N GLN A 37 26.55 -7.32 -10.83
CA GLN A 37 25.19 -6.89 -10.47
C GLN A 37 24.43 -6.26 -11.64
N SER A 38 25.07 -5.46 -12.50
CA SER A 38 24.42 -4.92 -13.70
C SER A 38 23.92 -6.02 -14.66
N THR A 39 24.67 -7.10 -14.80
CA THR A 39 24.31 -8.23 -15.68
C THR A 39 23.24 -9.09 -15.03
N LEU A 40 23.35 -9.36 -13.73
CA LEU A 40 22.35 -10.13 -12.97
C LEU A 40 21.02 -9.38 -12.85
N ALA A 41 21.03 -8.06 -12.68
CA ALA A 41 19.83 -7.23 -12.72
C ALA A 41 19.08 -7.36 -14.05
N SER A 42 19.82 -7.51 -15.17
CA SER A 42 19.21 -7.80 -16.48
C SER A 42 18.62 -9.20 -16.56
N GLN A 43 19.18 -10.20 -15.86
CA GLN A 43 18.59 -11.53 -15.74
C GLN A 43 17.29 -11.52 -14.93
N ILE A 44 17.20 -10.70 -13.88
CA ILE A 44 15.95 -10.52 -13.12
C ILE A 44 14.84 -9.97 -14.03
N VAL A 45 15.13 -8.93 -14.81
CA VAL A 45 14.19 -8.39 -15.80
C VAL A 45 13.80 -9.44 -16.84
N SER A 46 14.77 -10.20 -17.35
CA SER A 46 14.53 -11.27 -18.31
C SER A 46 13.58 -12.32 -17.73
N ARG A 47 13.79 -12.73 -16.48
CA ARG A 47 12.92 -13.69 -15.78
C ARG A 47 11.51 -13.16 -15.62
N LEU A 48 11.34 -11.91 -15.17
CA LEU A 48 10.03 -11.26 -15.06
C LEU A 48 9.29 -11.26 -16.42
N SER A 49 10.01 -10.93 -17.49
CA SER A 49 9.45 -10.92 -18.86
C SER A 49 9.02 -12.32 -19.29
N THR A 50 9.89 -13.32 -19.13
CA THR A 50 9.57 -14.72 -19.48
C THR A 50 8.36 -15.26 -18.71
N LEU A 51 8.26 -14.96 -17.41
CA LEU A 51 7.10 -15.36 -16.61
C LEU A 51 5.81 -14.69 -17.07
N SER A 52 5.88 -13.40 -17.39
CA SER A 52 4.73 -12.68 -17.92
C SER A 52 4.29 -13.17 -19.30
N ASP A 53 5.23 -13.45 -20.21
CA ASP A 53 4.95 -13.95 -21.55
C ASP A 53 4.33 -15.36 -21.51
N ALA A 54 4.74 -16.17 -20.52
CA ALA A 54 4.19 -17.48 -20.26
C ALA A 54 2.87 -17.47 -19.47
N ALA A 55 2.37 -16.28 -19.07
CA ALA A 55 1.23 -16.10 -18.18
C ALA A 55 1.35 -16.85 -16.83
N ASP A 56 2.58 -17.08 -16.35
CA ASP A 56 2.84 -17.67 -15.03
C ASP A 56 2.82 -16.56 -13.96
N PHE A 57 1.61 -16.07 -13.68
CA PHE A 57 1.40 -14.95 -12.76
C PHE A 57 1.65 -15.30 -11.30
N ASP A 58 1.51 -16.58 -10.90
CA ASP A 58 1.88 -16.99 -9.55
C ASP A 58 3.39 -16.80 -9.32
N SER A 59 4.23 -17.38 -10.18
CA SER A 59 5.68 -17.23 -10.07
C SER A 59 6.12 -15.77 -10.23
N LEU A 60 5.46 -15.00 -11.10
CA LEU A 60 5.69 -13.57 -11.25
C LEU A 60 5.39 -12.83 -9.94
N SER A 61 4.27 -13.16 -9.27
CA SER A 61 3.88 -12.57 -7.98
C SER A 61 4.89 -12.89 -6.87
N ARG A 62 5.42 -14.12 -6.83
CA ARG A 62 6.44 -14.55 -5.87
C ARG A 62 7.72 -13.73 -6.03
N LEU A 63 8.17 -13.51 -7.26
CA LEU A 63 9.35 -12.68 -7.53
C LEU A 63 9.09 -11.19 -7.19
N CYS A 64 7.91 -10.66 -7.49
CA CYS A 64 7.50 -9.30 -7.09
C CYS A 64 7.53 -9.12 -5.57
N ARG A 65 6.99 -10.08 -4.81
CA ARG A 65 7.02 -10.09 -3.34
C ARG A 65 8.43 -10.15 -2.79
N ALA A 66 9.29 -11.00 -3.34
CA ALA A 66 10.68 -11.11 -2.91
C ALA A 66 11.46 -9.81 -3.15
N LEU A 67 11.23 -9.14 -4.28
CA LEU A 67 11.84 -7.83 -4.56
C LEU A 67 11.32 -6.74 -3.60
N LEU A 68 10.01 -6.71 -3.30
CA LEU A 68 9.46 -5.78 -2.31
C LEU A 68 9.98 -6.05 -0.90
N GLY A 69 10.19 -7.32 -0.54
CA GLY A 69 10.77 -7.72 0.74
C GLY A 69 12.26 -7.40 0.87
N ASN A 70 12.95 -7.20 -0.25
CA ASN A 70 14.38 -6.89 -0.29
C ASN A 70 14.60 -5.53 -0.97
N LEU A 71 14.16 -4.45 -0.31
CA LEU A 71 14.20 -3.09 -0.88
C LEU A 71 15.60 -2.67 -1.35
N ARG A 72 16.67 -3.12 -0.67
CA ARG A 72 18.05 -2.87 -1.10
C ARG A 72 18.36 -3.51 -2.44
N ALA A 73 17.98 -4.77 -2.64
CA ALA A 73 18.16 -5.47 -3.91
C ALA A 73 17.33 -4.78 -5.00
N LEU A 74 16.09 -4.42 -4.69
CA LEU A 74 15.23 -3.67 -5.62
C LEU A 74 15.85 -2.33 -6.03
N ASP A 75 16.39 -1.56 -5.09
CA ASP A 75 17.01 -0.26 -5.38
C ASP A 75 18.28 -0.42 -6.26
N VAL A 76 19.10 -1.45 -6.02
CA VAL A 76 20.25 -1.79 -6.88
C VAL A 76 19.79 -2.19 -8.28
N VAL A 77 18.77 -3.05 -8.40
CA VAL A 77 18.22 -3.45 -9.70
C VAL A 77 17.66 -2.23 -10.45
N VAL A 78 16.83 -1.42 -9.79
CA VAL A 78 16.30 -0.17 -10.37
C VAL A 78 17.41 0.76 -10.85
N ASN A 79 18.50 0.88 -10.09
CA ASN A 79 19.64 1.71 -10.48
C ASN A 79 20.33 1.22 -11.78
N HIS A 80 20.36 -0.10 -12.01
CA HIS A 80 20.99 -0.67 -13.20
C HIS A 80 20.06 -0.74 -14.43
N VAL A 81 18.79 -1.10 -14.25
CA VAL A 81 17.87 -1.37 -15.38
C VAL A 81 16.74 -0.35 -15.53
N GLY A 82 16.51 0.50 -14.53
CA GLY A 82 15.40 1.44 -14.48
C GLY A 82 14.07 0.79 -14.07
N CYS A 83 13.15 1.60 -13.55
CA CYS A 83 11.83 1.12 -13.13
C CYS A 83 10.96 0.67 -14.31
N LYS A 84 11.08 1.30 -15.48
CA LYS A 84 10.23 1.01 -16.64
C LYS A 84 10.35 -0.46 -17.07
N ARG A 85 11.58 -0.97 -17.17
CA ARG A 85 11.85 -2.35 -17.56
C ARG A 85 11.31 -3.39 -16.57
N LEU A 86 11.20 -3.03 -15.29
CA LEU A 86 10.59 -3.89 -14.27
C LEU A 86 9.06 -3.80 -14.29
N LEU A 87 8.53 -2.63 -14.66
CA LEU A 87 7.09 -2.37 -14.70
C LEU A 87 6.43 -3.01 -15.92
N ASP A 88 7.13 -3.09 -17.06
CA ASP A 88 6.56 -3.58 -18.32
C ASP A 88 5.97 -5.01 -18.21
N PRO A 89 6.67 -6.03 -17.66
CA PRO A 89 6.09 -7.37 -17.49
C PRO A 89 4.88 -7.37 -16.55
N VAL A 90 4.96 -6.68 -15.42
CA VAL A 90 3.87 -6.60 -14.43
C VAL A 90 2.66 -5.85 -14.99
N SER A 91 2.88 -4.94 -15.93
CA SER A 91 1.81 -4.19 -16.59
C SER A 91 0.92 -5.07 -17.45
N ILE A 92 1.40 -6.21 -17.96
CA ILE A 92 0.61 -7.11 -18.80
C ILE A 92 -0.59 -7.65 -18.01
N PHE A 93 -0.32 -8.17 -16.81
CA PHE A 93 -1.36 -8.64 -15.89
C PHE A 93 -2.33 -7.51 -15.49
N LEU A 94 -1.79 -6.35 -15.08
CA LEU A 94 -2.63 -5.24 -14.58
C LEU A 94 -3.42 -4.49 -15.66
N ARG A 95 -3.16 -4.72 -16.95
CA ARG A 95 -3.93 -4.14 -18.06
C ARG A 95 -5.19 -4.94 -18.36
N ASP A 96 -5.19 -6.24 -18.08
CA ASP A 96 -6.32 -7.11 -18.33
C ASP A 96 -7.15 -7.22 -17.04
N GLU A 97 -8.17 -6.35 -16.92
CA GLU A 97 -9.06 -6.33 -15.77
C GLU A 97 -9.76 -7.68 -15.55
N ARG A 98 -9.99 -8.47 -16.62
CA ARG A 98 -10.58 -9.80 -16.51
C ARG A 98 -9.65 -10.77 -15.82
N GLN A 99 -8.36 -10.72 -16.12
CA GLN A 99 -7.37 -11.58 -15.45
C GLN A 99 -7.22 -11.23 -13.96
N ALA A 100 -7.37 -9.96 -13.60
CA ALA A 100 -7.36 -9.54 -12.22
C ALA A 100 -8.63 -9.95 -11.45
N GLU A 101 -9.78 -10.00 -12.13
CA GLU A 101 -11.08 -10.44 -11.57
C GLU A 101 -11.21 -11.96 -11.49
N GLU A 102 -10.67 -12.68 -12.47
CA GLU A 102 -10.71 -14.15 -12.56
C GLU A 102 -9.55 -14.83 -11.81
N ALA A 103 -8.65 -14.05 -11.20
CA ALA A 103 -7.56 -14.62 -10.42
C ALA A 103 -8.11 -15.39 -9.21
N ASP A 104 -7.86 -16.70 -9.18
CA ASP A 104 -8.25 -17.59 -8.07
C ASP A 104 -7.68 -17.15 -6.71
N ASP A 105 -6.58 -16.38 -6.73
CA ASP A 105 -5.92 -15.85 -5.54
C ASP A 105 -5.68 -14.34 -5.64
N VAL A 106 -6.39 -13.57 -4.80
CA VAL A 106 -6.27 -12.10 -4.68
C VAL A 106 -4.85 -11.67 -4.24
N SER A 107 -4.07 -12.56 -3.61
CA SER A 107 -2.68 -12.30 -3.24
C SER A 107 -1.79 -12.06 -4.47
N ILE A 108 -2.12 -12.68 -5.61
CA ILE A 108 -1.45 -12.46 -6.90
C ILE A 108 -1.67 -11.01 -7.32
N LEU A 109 -2.93 -10.55 -7.33
CA LEU A 109 -3.26 -9.17 -7.66
C LEU A 109 -2.56 -8.19 -6.71
N ALA A 110 -2.65 -8.43 -5.39
CA ALA A 110 -2.04 -7.57 -4.38
C ALA A 110 -0.53 -7.41 -4.64
N SER A 111 0.16 -8.52 -4.93
CA SER A 111 1.61 -8.52 -5.20
C SER A 111 1.99 -7.69 -6.41
N HIS A 112 1.29 -7.87 -7.54
CA HIS A 112 1.55 -7.10 -8.78
C HIS A 112 1.22 -5.63 -8.59
N LEU A 113 0.07 -5.33 -7.97
CA LEU A 113 -0.37 -3.97 -7.72
C LEU A 113 0.59 -3.23 -6.79
N PHE A 114 1.01 -3.83 -5.68
CA PHE A 114 1.96 -3.22 -4.76
C PHE A 114 3.33 -3.00 -5.41
N PHE A 115 3.82 -3.97 -6.19
CA PHE A 115 5.09 -3.82 -6.88
C PHE A 115 5.05 -2.69 -7.91
N ALA A 116 3.99 -2.63 -8.72
CA ALA A 116 3.79 -1.55 -9.68
C ALA A 116 3.68 -0.18 -8.99
N GLN A 117 2.94 -0.07 -7.88
CA GLN A 117 2.88 1.15 -7.08
C GLN A 117 4.25 1.57 -6.54
N ALA A 118 5.04 0.62 -6.02
CA ALA A 118 6.37 0.89 -5.49
C ALA A 118 7.34 1.40 -6.56
N LEU A 119 7.26 0.86 -7.78
CA LEU A 119 8.08 1.30 -8.92
C LEU A 119 7.69 2.69 -9.41
N VAL A 120 6.39 2.98 -9.54
CA VAL A 120 5.90 4.30 -9.97
C VAL A 120 6.31 5.38 -8.97
N GLN A 121 6.25 5.09 -7.68
CA GLN A 121 6.70 6.03 -6.64
C GLN A 121 8.21 6.31 -6.69
N ARG A 122 9.01 5.30 -7.00
CA ARG A 122 10.46 5.46 -7.24
C ARG A 122 10.73 6.32 -8.47
N GLN A 123 10.01 6.10 -9.58
CA GLN A 123 10.13 6.93 -10.78
C GLN A 123 9.86 8.40 -10.49
N GLN A 124 8.78 8.69 -9.74
CA GLN A 124 8.42 10.05 -9.34
C GLN A 124 9.50 10.69 -8.46
N SER A 125 10.13 9.91 -7.58
CA SER A 125 11.19 10.39 -6.67
C SER A 125 12.51 10.66 -7.40
N LEU A 126 12.86 9.82 -8.38
CA LEU A 126 14.11 9.90 -9.15
C LEU A 126 14.10 11.00 -10.23
N LYS A 127 12.96 11.66 -10.46
CA LYS A 127 12.76 12.68 -11.52
C LYS A 127 13.22 12.20 -12.90
N THR A 128 13.13 10.89 -13.16
CA THR A 128 13.58 10.29 -14.42
C THR A 128 12.69 10.79 -15.56
N LYS A 129 13.29 11.17 -16.69
CA LYS A 129 12.56 11.59 -17.91
C LYS A 129 11.95 10.42 -18.70
N GLU A 130 11.90 9.22 -18.14
CA GLU A 130 11.31 8.07 -18.81
C GLU A 130 9.80 8.28 -18.99
N SER A 131 9.31 8.00 -20.19
CA SER A 131 7.88 7.95 -20.46
C SER A 131 7.25 6.89 -19.53
N PRO A 132 6.24 7.22 -18.72
CA PRO A 132 5.58 6.23 -17.87
C PRO A 132 4.98 5.12 -18.74
N THR A 133 5.10 3.87 -18.28
CA THR A 133 4.35 2.75 -18.88
C THR A 133 2.87 2.96 -18.55
N PRO A 134 1.99 3.13 -19.54
CA PRO A 134 0.63 3.57 -19.27
C PRO A 134 -0.19 2.41 -18.72
N ILE A 135 -0.56 2.41 -17.44
CA ILE A 135 -1.35 1.33 -16.82
C ILE A 135 -2.67 1.96 -16.34
N PRO A 136 -3.77 1.86 -17.11
CA PRO A 136 -4.99 2.63 -16.84
C PRO A 136 -5.54 2.46 -15.42
N MET A 137 -5.65 1.22 -14.95
CA MET A 137 -6.10 0.90 -13.60
C MET A 137 -5.22 1.57 -12.53
N LEU A 138 -3.89 1.49 -12.68
CA LEU A 138 -2.95 2.09 -11.74
C LEU A 138 -2.96 3.62 -11.81
N GLU A 139 -3.06 4.21 -13.00
CA GLU A 139 -3.13 5.67 -13.18
C GLU A 139 -4.39 6.27 -12.55
N GLU A 140 -5.54 5.63 -12.77
CA GLU A 140 -6.77 6.04 -12.10
C GLU A 140 -6.63 5.87 -10.61
N TYR A 141 -6.18 4.70 -10.14
CA TYR A 141 -5.96 4.46 -8.72
C TYR A 141 -5.07 5.53 -8.09
N LEU A 142 -3.91 5.83 -8.67
CA LEU A 142 -2.98 6.83 -8.15
C LEU A 142 -3.61 8.23 -8.04
N ARG A 143 -4.56 8.54 -8.93
CA ARG A 143 -5.33 9.80 -8.92
C ARG A 143 -6.39 9.82 -7.81
N VAL A 144 -7.08 8.70 -7.57
CA VAL A 144 -8.23 8.64 -6.66
C VAL A 144 -7.92 8.07 -5.28
N ARG A 145 -6.78 7.40 -5.07
CA ARG A 145 -6.43 6.65 -3.84
C ARG A 145 -6.54 7.41 -2.54
N SER A 146 -6.50 8.74 -2.60
CA SER A 146 -6.54 9.61 -1.43
C SER A 146 -7.83 10.42 -1.29
N LEU A 147 -8.82 10.13 -2.15
CA LEU A 147 -10.10 10.84 -2.20
C LEU A 147 -11.16 9.98 -1.52
N SER A 148 -11.90 10.59 -0.60
CA SER A 148 -13.20 10.07 -0.19
C SER A 148 -14.29 10.89 -0.87
N TYR A 149 -15.36 10.23 -1.30
CA TYR A 149 -16.47 10.85 -2.01
C TYR A 149 -17.68 10.97 -1.09
N GLN A 150 -18.43 12.06 -1.25
CA GLN A 150 -19.78 12.13 -0.69
C GLN A 150 -20.71 11.22 -1.51
N LEU A 151 -21.74 10.64 -0.88
CA LEU A 151 -22.64 9.70 -1.56
C LEU A 151 -23.33 10.28 -2.81
N ASN A 152 -23.58 11.60 -2.83
CA ASN A 152 -24.16 12.31 -3.97
C ASN A 152 -23.17 12.50 -5.15
N GLN A 153 -21.87 12.29 -4.94
CA GLN A 153 -20.84 12.32 -5.98
C GLN A 153 -20.63 10.96 -6.64
N LEU A 154 -21.16 9.90 -6.03
CA LEU A 154 -21.12 8.53 -6.55
C LEU A 154 -22.31 8.30 -7.49
N ASN A 155 -22.09 7.48 -8.51
CA ASN A 155 -23.17 6.98 -9.35
C ASN A 155 -24.07 5.99 -8.56
N GLU A 156 -25.23 5.63 -9.11
CA GLU A 156 -26.21 4.79 -8.42
C GLU A 156 -25.63 3.42 -8.04
N ASN A 157 -24.89 2.78 -8.95
CA ASN A 157 -24.28 1.46 -8.71
C ASN A 157 -23.21 1.53 -7.62
N GLU A 158 -22.35 2.55 -7.63
CA GLU A 158 -21.33 2.76 -6.61
C GLU A 158 -21.95 3.03 -5.24
N ARG A 159 -23.05 3.78 -5.20
CA ARG A 159 -23.77 4.10 -3.97
C ARG A 159 -24.45 2.87 -3.37
N ASP A 160 -25.09 2.07 -4.21
CA ASP A 160 -25.67 0.77 -3.81
C ASP A 160 -24.58 -0.16 -3.26
N LEU A 161 -23.46 -0.27 -3.98
CA LEU A 161 -22.34 -1.12 -3.58
C LEU A 161 -21.74 -0.69 -2.23
N ILE A 162 -21.57 0.62 -1.99
CA ILE A 162 -21.17 1.15 -0.68
C ILE A 162 -22.17 0.73 0.41
N GLY A 163 -23.47 0.80 0.15
CA GLY A 163 -24.50 0.39 1.10
C GLY A 163 -24.36 -1.08 1.49
N ARG A 164 -24.19 -1.96 0.49
CA ARG A 164 -23.98 -3.40 0.71
C ARG A 164 -22.70 -3.70 1.47
N TRP A 165 -21.61 -2.99 1.17
CA TRP A 165 -20.36 -3.10 1.94
C TRP A 165 -20.52 -2.65 3.39
N VAL A 166 -21.24 -1.56 3.64
CA VAL A 166 -21.51 -1.11 5.03
C VAL A 166 -22.32 -2.18 5.77
N THR A 167 -23.35 -2.75 5.16
CA THR A 167 -24.11 -3.86 5.77
C THR A 167 -23.20 -5.05 6.05
N ALA A 168 -22.42 -5.52 5.07
CA ALA A 168 -21.54 -6.67 5.23
C ALA A 168 -20.45 -6.49 6.31
N LEU A 169 -19.92 -5.26 6.46
CA LEU A 169 -18.84 -4.98 7.41
C LEU A 169 -19.34 -4.82 8.86
N PHE A 170 -20.58 -4.37 9.05
CA PHE A 170 -21.12 -4.01 10.36
C PHE A 170 -22.26 -4.90 10.84
N ASP A 171 -22.86 -5.70 9.96
CA ASP A 171 -23.84 -6.72 10.31
C ASP A 171 -23.17 -8.09 10.50
N SER A 172 -23.90 -9.02 11.09
CA SER A 172 -23.41 -10.36 11.45
C SER A 172 -23.20 -11.32 10.28
N GLU A 173 -23.62 -10.94 9.06
CA GLU A 173 -23.57 -11.80 7.87
C GLU A 173 -22.18 -11.87 7.21
N GLY A 174 -21.29 -10.91 7.50
CA GLY A 174 -19.94 -10.87 6.94
C GLY A 174 -19.92 -10.56 5.43
N ILE A 175 -18.79 -10.85 4.78
CA ILE A 175 -18.57 -10.56 3.35
C ILE A 175 -19.04 -11.76 2.53
N SER A 176 -20.09 -11.59 1.72
CA SER A 176 -20.59 -12.65 0.83
C SER A 176 -19.77 -12.77 -0.47
N ASP A 177 -19.84 -13.95 -1.08
CA ASP A 177 -19.24 -14.20 -2.40
C ASP A 177 -19.89 -13.34 -3.50
N GLU A 178 -21.19 -13.04 -3.40
CA GLU A 178 -21.84 -12.15 -4.36
C GLU A 178 -21.33 -10.71 -4.23
N LEU A 179 -21.16 -10.21 -3.00
CA LEU A 179 -20.62 -8.87 -2.78
C LEU A 179 -19.18 -8.76 -3.30
N SER A 180 -18.38 -9.79 -3.10
CA SER A 180 -17.01 -9.86 -3.61
C SER A 180 -16.99 -9.84 -5.15
N ARG A 181 -17.88 -10.61 -5.79
CA ARG A 181 -18.02 -10.65 -7.26
C ARG A 181 -18.50 -9.34 -7.87
N ASP A 182 -19.39 -8.64 -7.17
CA ASP A 182 -19.91 -7.33 -7.59
C ASP A 182 -18.91 -6.18 -7.34
N SER A 183 -17.75 -6.48 -6.75
CA SER A 183 -16.73 -5.50 -6.37
C SER A 183 -15.43 -5.67 -7.16
N PRO A 184 -15.41 -5.37 -8.49
CA PRO A 184 -14.18 -5.36 -9.27
C PRO A 184 -13.05 -4.62 -8.55
N PRO A 185 -11.80 -5.13 -8.59
CA PRO A 185 -10.71 -4.55 -7.81
C PRO A 185 -10.49 -3.06 -8.05
N ARG A 186 -10.67 -2.58 -9.29
CA ARG A 186 -10.61 -1.16 -9.65
C ARG A 186 -11.66 -0.33 -8.91
N THR A 187 -12.89 -0.83 -8.85
CA THR A 187 -14.00 -0.19 -8.13
C THR A 187 -13.72 -0.19 -6.63
N MET A 188 -13.29 -1.32 -6.07
CA MET A 188 -13.01 -1.41 -4.63
C MET A 188 -11.84 -0.51 -4.21
N LEU A 189 -10.78 -0.43 -5.02
CA LEU A 189 -9.66 0.51 -4.80
C LEU A 189 -10.10 1.98 -4.76
N LYS A 190 -11.11 2.36 -5.56
CA LYS A 190 -11.71 3.70 -5.55
C LYS A 190 -12.61 3.94 -4.35
N LEU A 191 -13.40 2.94 -3.94
CA LEU A 191 -14.42 3.07 -2.90
C LEU A 191 -13.87 2.89 -1.47
N ALA A 192 -12.78 2.15 -1.29
CA ALA A 192 -12.23 1.86 0.04
C ALA A 192 -11.98 3.10 0.91
N PRO A 193 -11.37 4.22 0.44
CA PRO A 193 -11.23 5.42 1.27
C PRO A 193 -12.57 6.03 1.69
N THR A 194 -13.62 5.87 0.88
CA THR A 194 -14.97 6.35 1.18
C THR A 194 -15.65 5.49 2.26
N LEU A 195 -15.44 4.16 2.23
CA LEU A 195 -15.87 3.27 3.30
C LEU A 195 -15.24 3.66 4.64
N PHE A 196 -13.91 3.83 4.67
CA PHE A 196 -13.22 4.31 5.87
C PHE A 196 -13.75 5.66 6.36
N SER A 197 -13.92 6.61 5.45
CA SER A 197 -14.45 7.94 5.79
C SER A 197 -15.83 7.89 6.43
N GLN A 198 -16.74 7.06 5.91
CA GLN A 198 -18.10 6.92 6.45
C GLN A 198 -18.11 6.17 7.77
N SER A 199 -17.37 5.06 7.87
CA SER A 199 -17.25 4.26 9.09
C SER A 199 -16.69 5.09 10.26
N ILE A 200 -15.65 5.89 10.00
CA ILE A 200 -15.05 6.75 11.02
C ILE A 200 -15.99 7.90 11.39
N ALA A 201 -16.71 8.48 10.42
CA ALA A 201 -17.71 9.51 10.70
C ALA A 201 -18.86 8.97 11.58
N ALA A 202 -19.36 7.77 11.26
CA ALA A 202 -20.40 7.10 12.06
C ALA A 202 -19.94 6.89 13.51
N CYS A 203 -18.68 6.45 13.70
CA CYS A 203 -18.09 6.30 15.03
C CYS A 203 -17.94 7.64 15.76
N ALA A 204 -17.46 8.67 15.07
CA ALA A 204 -17.33 10.01 15.65
C ALA A 204 -18.68 10.60 16.09
N THR A 205 -19.78 10.20 15.45
CA THR A 205 -21.15 10.62 15.83
C THR A 205 -21.82 9.67 16.83
N GLY A 206 -21.16 8.61 17.27
CA GLY A 206 -21.70 7.63 18.22
C GLY A 206 -22.73 6.67 17.63
N ILE A 207 -22.82 6.57 16.29
CA ILE A 207 -23.70 5.59 15.61
C ILE A 207 -23.15 4.17 15.79
N VAL A 208 -21.82 4.03 15.74
CA VAL A 208 -21.09 2.79 16.05
C VAL A 208 -20.05 3.07 17.12
N ASP A 209 -19.80 2.11 18.00
CA ASP A 209 -18.71 2.19 18.97
C ASP A 209 -17.35 1.89 18.31
N LEU A 210 -16.27 2.16 19.05
CA LEU A 210 -14.91 2.01 18.55
C LEU A 210 -14.51 0.56 18.28
N ASP A 211 -15.02 -0.39 19.08
CA ASP A 211 -14.66 -1.79 18.94
C ASP A 211 -15.37 -2.42 17.74
N THR A 212 -16.64 -2.06 17.52
CA THR A 212 -17.36 -2.37 16.28
C THR A 212 -16.66 -1.78 15.05
N LEU A 213 -16.22 -0.51 15.10
CA LEU A 213 -15.45 0.10 14.02
C LEU A 213 -14.16 -0.67 13.73
N ARG A 214 -13.40 -1.04 14.77
CA ARG A 214 -12.15 -1.80 14.63
C ARG A 214 -12.43 -3.17 14.00
N GLY A 215 -13.44 -3.89 14.48
CA GLY A 215 -13.83 -5.20 13.94
C GLY A 215 -14.21 -5.14 12.45
N ALA A 216 -14.92 -4.09 12.04
CA ALA A 216 -15.25 -3.86 10.63
C ALA A 216 -13.99 -3.57 9.79
N LEU A 217 -13.08 -2.73 10.27
CA LEU A 217 -11.91 -2.31 9.49
C LEU A 217 -10.80 -3.36 9.46
N THR A 218 -10.76 -4.34 10.38
CA THR A 218 -9.79 -5.45 10.33
C THR A 218 -10.02 -6.42 9.18
N TYR A 219 -11.22 -6.47 8.58
CA TYR A 219 -11.45 -7.22 7.33
C TYR A 219 -10.53 -6.75 6.21
N PHE A 220 -10.15 -5.46 6.20
CA PHE A 220 -9.20 -4.93 5.22
C PHE A 220 -7.77 -5.42 5.40
N LEU A 221 -7.43 -6.04 6.55
CA LEU A 221 -6.13 -6.68 6.78
C LEU A 221 -6.08 -8.11 6.25
N GLN A 222 -7.22 -8.69 5.85
CA GLN A 222 -7.29 -10.04 5.29
C GLN A 222 -6.87 -10.04 3.82
N ASP A 223 -6.41 -11.19 3.32
CA ASP A 223 -5.90 -11.35 1.96
C ASP A 223 -6.88 -10.82 0.90
N LEU A 224 -8.18 -11.07 1.10
CA LEU A 224 -9.26 -10.64 0.22
C LEU A 224 -9.31 -9.13 -0.03
N LEU A 225 -8.96 -8.29 0.94
CA LEU A 225 -9.13 -6.83 0.85
C LEU A 225 -7.84 -6.04 1.04
N SER A 226 -6.76 -6.70 1.46
CA SER A 226 -5.47 -6.06 1.77
C SER A 226 -4.92 -5.19 0.64
N TYR A 227 -5.16 -5.56 -0.62
CA TYR A 227 -4.74 -4.80 -1.80
C TYR A 227 -5.31 -3.37 -1.84
N THR A 228 -6.41 -3.10 -1.14
CA THR A 228 -7.08 -1.80 -1.10
C THR A 228 -6.50 -0.85 -0.06
N LEU A 229 -5.85 -1.37 0.99
CA LEU A 229 -5.37 -0.62 2.17
C LEU A 229 -4.53 0.62 1.88
N PRO A 230 -3.65 0.66 0.86
CA PRO A 230 -2.81 1.83 0.65
C PRO A 230 -3.65 3.11 0.41
N GLY A 231 -4.84 2.99 -0.18
CA GLY A 231 -5.73 4.14 -0.41
C GLY A 231 -6.24 4.75 0.90
N PRO A 232 -7.00 3.99 1.71
CA PRO A 232 -7.44 4.40 3.04
C PRO A 232 -6.33 4.95 3.94
N ILE A 233 -5.14 4.32 3.95
CA ILE A 233 -3.99 4.79 4.74
C ILE A 233 -3.53 6.18 4.27
N ILE A 234 -3.37 6.37 2.95
CA ILE A 234 -2.98 7.68 2.40
C ILE A 234 -4.06 8.73 2.71
N TRP A 235 -5.33 8.37 2.60
CA TRP A 235 -6.43 9.26 2.98
C TRP A 235 -6.39 9.65 4.46
N LEU A 236 -6.22 8.68 5.39
CA LEU A 236 -6.07 8.93 6.83
C LEU A 236 -4.91 9.88 7.13
N LEU A 237 -3.75 9.66 6.50
CA LEU A 237 -2.58 10.53 6.64
C LEU A 237 -2.85 11.95 6.15
N ARG A 238 -3.63 12.11 5.08
CA ARG A 238 -4.09 13.44 4.63
C ARG A 238 -5.00 14.09 5.65
N GLN A 239 -5.93 13.35 6.27
CA GLN A 239 -6.78 13.90 7.33
C GLN A 239 -5.96 14.34 8.56
N LEU A 240 -4.96 13.54 8.95
CA LEU A 240 -4.07 13.86 10.08
C LEU A 240 -3.23 15.14 9.83
N THR A 241 -2.83 15.39 8.59
CA THR A 241 -1.98 16.53 8.21
C THR A 241 -2.75 17.80 7.87
N HIS A 242 -3.94 17.69 7.29
CA HIS A 242 -4.79 18.85 6.97
C HIS A 242 -5.53 19.40 8.18
N TYR A 243 -5.52 18.72 9.32
CA TYR A 243 -6.15 19.23 10.53
C TYR A 243 -5.38 20.46 11.04
N PRO A 244 -6.02 21.65 11.17
CA PRO A 244 -5.32 22.87 11.53
C PRO A 244 -4.53 22.70 12.83
N PRO A 245 -3.33 23.33 12.93
CA PRO A 245 -2.57 23.32 14.17
C PRO A 245 -3.44 23.91 15.28
N PRO A 246 -3.42 23.33 16.48
CA PRO A 246 -4.12 23.92 17.62
C PRO A 246 -3.60 25.35 17.84
N SER A 247 -4.45 26.35 17.60
CA SER A 247 -4.14 27.76 17.84
C SER A 247 -3.63 27.90 19.28
N PRO A 248 -2.44 28.47 19.50
CA PRO A 248 -2.08 28.94 20.83
C PRO A 248 -2.98 30.14 21.11
N GLU A 249 -3.73 30.09 22.20
CA GLU A 249 -4.50 31.22 22.74
C GLU A 249 -5.80 31.55 21.98
N SER A 250 -6.90 31.04 22.50
CA SER A 250 -8.16 31.77 22.48
C SER A 250 -8.64 31.81 23.92
N PRO A 251 -8.78 33.01 24.55
CA PRO A 251 -9.24 33.11 25.90
C PRO A 251 -10.65 32.52 26.02
N THR A 252 -10.88 31.92 27.18
CA THR A 252 -12.01 31.10 27.65
C THR A 252 -13.42 31.71 27.57
N ASN A 253 -13.70 32.63 26.65
CA ASN A 253 -15.00 33.28 26.52
C ASN A 253 -15.54 33.17 25.09
N LEU A 254 -16.26 32.08 24.82
CA LEU A 254 -17.56 32.01 24.12
C LEU A 254 -17.86 30.52 23.86
N GLY A 255 -18.99 30.03 24.35
CA GLY A 255 -19.35 28.60 24.44
C GLY A 255 -19.42 27.79 23.13
N SER A 256 -19.06 28.35 21.98
CA SER A 256 -19.02 27.66 20.68
C SER A 256 -17.62 27.20 20.24
N SER A 257 -16.53 27.81 20.77
CA SER A 257 -15.15 27.47 20.36
C SER A 257 -14.62 26.18 21.00
N HIS A 258 -15.12 25.81 22.19
CA HIS A 258 -14.69 24.59 22.89
C HIS A 258 -15.22 23.31 22.21
N ALA A 259 -16.44 23.36 21.65
CA ALA A 259 -17.06 22.21 21.00
C ALA A 259 -16.33 21.84 19.69
N PHE A 260 -15.97 22.85 18.89
CA PHE A 260 -15.20 22.65 17.66
C PHE A 260 -13.82 22.05 17.95
N GLY A 261 -13.15 22.50 19.03
CA GLY A 261 -11.87 21.93 19.48
C GLY A 261 -11.99 20.49 20.00
N ALA A 262 -13.07 20.16 20.71
CA ALA A 262 -13.29 18.81 21.24
C ALA A 262 -13.60 17.80 20.13
N GLU A 263 -14.45 18.15 19.18
CA GLU A 263 -14.76 17.31 18.01
C GLU A 263 -13.51 17.11 17.13
N ALA A 264 -12.75 18.19 16.93
CA ALA A 264 -11.48 18.17 16.24
C ALA A 264 -10.44 17.25 16.85
N LYS A 265 -10.28 17.35 18.17
CA LYS A 265 -9.44 16.47 18.96
C LYS A 265 -9.87 15.02 18.80
N MET A 266 -11.15 14.73 19.03
CA MET A 266 -11.69 13.38 18.96
C MET A 266 -11.46 12.73 17.60
N ARG A 267 -11.78 13.43 16.51
CA ARG A 267 -11.57 12.92 15.15
C ARG A 267 -10.09 12.67 14.85
N TRP A 268 -9.21 13.57 15.27
CA TRP A 268 -7.77 13.39 15.07
C TRP A 268 -7.23 12.17 15.83
N CYS A 269 -7.63 11.98 17.09
CA CYS A 269 -7.30 10.78 17.86
C CYS A 269 -7.83 9.52 17.18
N LEU A 270 -9.07 9.55 16.69
CA LEU A 270 -9.69 8.42 16.00
C LEU A 270 -8.93 8.06 14.71
N TYR A 271 -8.54 9.04 13.89
CA TYR A 271 -7.72 8.78 12.71
C TYR A 271 -6.37 8.13 13.05
N LEU A 272 -5.70 8.61 14.11
CA LEU A 272 -4.43 8.04 14.54
C LEU A 272 -4.61 6.62 15.11
N ASP A 273 -5.69 6.38 15.87
CA ASP A 273 -5.99 5.07 16.45
C ASP A 273 -6.31 4.03 15.38
N ILE A 274 -7.08 4.40 14.36
CA ILE A 274 -7.33 3.52 13.21
C ILE A 274 -6.05 3.29 12.41
N LEU A 275 -5.24 4.32 12.18
CA LEU A 275 -3.95 4.15 11.50
C LEU A 275 -3.00 3.23 12.27
N ALA A 276 -2.93 3.38 13.60
CA ALA A 276 -2.16 2.53 14.50
C ALA A 276 -2.68 1.09 14.48
N MET A 277 -4.00 0.89 14.58
CA MET A 277 -4.62 -0.43 14.52
C MET A 277 -4.24 -1.17 13.23
N LEU A 278 -4.34 -0.50 12.07
CA LEU A 278 -4.02 -1.13 10.79
C LEU A 278 -2.53 -1.43 10.67
N LEU A 279 -1.65 -0.44 10.89
CA LEU A 279 -0.23 -0.57 10.59
C LEU A 279 0.55 -1.33 11.66
N LEU A 280 0.06 -1.41 12.89
CA LEU A 280 0.68 -2.18 13.97
C LEU A 280 0.13 -3.61 14.07
N ALA A 281 -0.90 -3.98 13.31
CA ALA A 281 -1.38 -5.36 13.26
C ALA A 281 -0.33 -6.29 12.64
N ASP A 282 -0.12 -7.48 13.21
CA ASP A 282 0.81 -8.47 12.66
C ASP A 282 0.40 -8.98 11.27
N THR A 283 -0.90 -8.91 10.96
CA THR A 283 -1.48 -9.27 9.67
C THR A 283 -1.32 -8.19 8.60
N CYS A 284 -0.87 -6.97 8.95
CA CYS A 284 -0.65 -5.92 7.95
C CYS A 284 0.53 -6.28 7.04
N PRO A 285 0.32 -6.45 5.72
CA PRO A 285 1.41 -6.78 4.81
C PRO A 285 2.48 -5.69 4.81
N GLU A 286 3.76 -6.07 4.91
CA GLU A 286 4.87 -5.11 4.87
C GLU A 286 4.87 -4.29 3.57
N SER A 287 4.43 -4.90 2.46
CA SER A 287 4.25 -4.24 1.16
C SER A 287 3.34 -3.01 1.25
N VAL A 288 2.30 -3.02 2.10
CA VAL A 288 1.42 -1.87 2.34
C VAL A 288 2.21 -0.70 2.93
N ILE A 289 3.09 -0.97 3.90
CA ILE A 289 3.97 0.06 4.50
C ILE A 289 4.95 0.58 3.45
N VAL A 290 5.53 -0.29 2.63
CA VAL A 290 6.46 0.10 1.55
C VAL A 290 5.78 1.04 0.55
N VAL A 291 4.60 0.68 0.05
CA VAL A 291 3.90 1.50 -0.97
C VAL A 291 3.23 2.74 -0.39
N THR A 292 3.05 2.84 0.92
CA THR A 292 2.54 4.07 1.57
C THR A 292 3.66 4.91 2.18
N ALA A 293 4.91 4.44 2.14
CA ALA A 293 6.06 5.09 2.77
C ALA A 293 6.21 6.58 2.44
N PRO A 294 6.03 7.05 1.19
CA PRO A 294 6.13 8.48 0.89
C PRO A 294 5.13 9.34 1.67
N ALA A 295 3.90 8.85 1.86
CA ALA A 295 2.88 9.56 2.65
C ALA A 295 3.14 9.43 4.15
N LEU A 296 3.60 8.25 4.60
CA LEU A 296 3.91 7.97 6.01
C LEU A 296 5.01 8.88 6.59
N ARG A 297 5.86 9.47 5.74
CA ARG A 297 6.84 10.50 6.15
C ARG A 297 6.21 11.66 6.91
N ALA A 298 4.93 11.97 6.66
CA ALA A 298 4.21 13.02 7.36
C ALA A 298 4.13 12.79 8.90
N LEU A 299 4.11 11.53 9.35
CA LEU A 299 4.09 11.17 10.76
C LEU A 299 5.36 11.60 11.51
N PHE A 300 6.47 11.76 10.79
CA PHE A 300 7.74 12.22 11.35
C PHE A 300 7.79 13.76 11.48
N SER A 301 6.79 14.48 11.00
CA SER A 301 6.77 15.94 11.07
C SER A 301 6.68 16.44 12.53
N PRO A 302 7.32 17.58 12.85
CA PRO A 302 7.22 18.17 14.19
C PRO A 302 5.78 18.49 14.61
N GLN A 303 4.92 18.85 13.64
CA GLN A 303 3.52 19.19 13.89
C GLN A 303 2.71 18.01 14.42
N ILE A 304 2.84 16.84 13.78
CA ILE A 304 2.16 15.61 14.21
C ILE A 304 2.69 15.16 15.57
N ARG A 305 4.00 15.23 15.80
CA ARG A 305 4.62 14.89 17.09
C ARG A 305 4.12 15.78 18.23
N LEU A 306 4.10 17.10 18.04
CA LEU A 306 3.62 18.04 19.05
C LEU A 306 2.14 17.79 19.38
N ARG A 307 1.32 17.50 18.37
CA ARG A 307 -0.10 17.18 18.59
C ARG A 307 -0.26 15.85 19.33
N ALA A 308 0.48 14.81 18.94
CA ALA A 308 0.46 13.53 19.65
C ALA A 308 0.81 13.67 21.14
N VAL A 309 1.80 14.51 21.48
CA VAL A 309 2.11 14.81 22.88
C VAL A 309 0.94 15.49 23.59
N ARG A 310 0.33 16.52 22.97
CA ARG A 310 -0.82 17.24 23.55
C ARG A 310 -2.04 16.35 23.76
N GLU A 311 -2.28 15.43 22.84
CA GLU A 311 -3.44 14.54 22.89
C GLU A 311 -3.18 13.21 23.62
N GLY A 312 -1.98 13.02 24.21
CA GLY A 312 -1.64 11.79 24.94
C GLY A 312 -1.42 10.57 24.05
N LYS A 313 -1.15 10.76 22.75
CA LYS A 313 -0.95 9.73 21.72
C LYS A 313 0.51 9.51 21.31
N GLN A 314 1.44 9.93 22.16
CA GLN A 314 2.88 9.81 21.88
C GLN A 314 3.32 8.34 21.77
N GLY A 315 2.74 7.45 22.57
CA GLY A 315 3.06 6.01 22.56
C GLY A 315 2.73 5.37 21.22
N GLU A 316 1.49 5.56 20.75
CA GLU A 316 1.00 5.04 19.47
C GLU A 316 1.80 5.60 18.29
N LEU A 317 2.08 6.91 18.28
CA LEU A 317 2.90 7.52 17.22
C LEU A 317 4.33 6.98 17.22
N THR A 318 4.91 6.74 18.40
CA THR A 318 6.27 6.19 18.52
C THR A 318 6.31 4.75 18.01
N ALA A 319 5.35 3.91 18.39
CA ALA A 319 5.25 2.54 17.90
C ALA A 319 5.11 2.49 16.37
N LEU A 320 4.24 3.34 15.81
CA LEU A 320 4.07 3.50 14.36
C LEU A 320 5.39 3.85 13.67
N CYS A 321 6.06 4.92 14.13
CA CYS A 321 7.32 5.37 13.54
C CYS A 321 8.39 4.27 13.60
N SER A 322 8.50 3.56 14.74
CA SER A 322 9.46 2.47 14.91
C SER A 322 9.20 1.33 13.93
N ARG A 323 7.95 0.87 13.79
CA ARG A 323 7.60 -0.19 12.84
C ARG A 323 7.87 0.22 11.39
N ILE A 324 7.53 1.45 11.02
CA ILE A 324 7.78 1.98 9.67
C ILE A 324 9.29 1.96 9.37
N VAL A 325 10.12 2.44 10.30
CA VAL A 325 11.58 2.42 10.11
C VAL A 325 12.10 0.99 10.00
N ALA A 326 11.64 0.08 10.86
CA ALA A 326 12.13 -1.28 10.88
C ALA A 326 11.81 -2.04 9.57
N VAL A 327 10.58 -1.87 9.03
CA VAL A 327 10.20 -2.43 7.72
C VAL A 327 11.01 -1.81 6.59
N LEU A 328 11.15 -0.49 6.54
CA LEU A 328 11.85 0.19 5.43
C LEU A 328 13.36 -0.01 5.44
N THR A 329 13.96 -0.31 6.60
CA THR A 329 15.39 -0.57 6.73
C THR A 329 15.75 -2.05 6.64
N GLY A 330 14.75 -2.94 6.64
CA GLY A 330 14.94 -4.38 6.67
C GLY A 330 15.47 -4.91 7.99
N GLN A 331 15.29 -4.18 9.10
CA GLN A 331 15.76 -4.58 10.45
C GLN A 331 14.95 -5.73 11.07
N HIS A 332 13.95 -6.26 10.36
CA HIS A 332 13.13 -7.40 10.80
C HIS A 332 13.57 -8.76 10.23
N ARG A 333 14.72 -8.84 9.54
CA ARG A 333 15.21 -10.07 8.91
C ARG A 333 16.54 -10.52 9.48
#